data_AF-A0A1W9L5J1-F1
#
_entry.id   AF-A0A1W9L5J1-F1
#
_cell.length_a   1.000
_cell.length_b   1.000
_cell.length_c   1.000
_cell.angle_alpha   90.00
_cell.angle_beta   90.00
_cell.angle_gamma   90.00
#
_symmetry.space_group_name_H-M   'P 1'
#
loop_
_entity.id
_entity.type
_entity.pdbx_description
1 polymer ?
#
loop_
_entity_poly.entity_id
_entity_poly.type
_entity_poly.pdbx_seq_one_letter_code
_entity_poly.pdbx_strand_id
1 'polypeptide(L)'
;MKKVVYALACTSIVICANVLASQPTHIDFSKKSETLLGTKYSVYIVRCSDGTRREITAWNEKTKWCVGNSRNCTDNQLEAAQRACSAESS
;
A
#
# COMPACT_ATOMS: atom_id res chain seq x y z
N MET A 1 -23.21 -55.27 25.00
CA MET A 1 -23.44 -53.90 25.53
C MET A 1 -22.09 -53.43 26.07
N LYS A 2 -21.39 -52.46 25.49
CA LYS A 2 -21.68 -51.02 25.48
C LYS A 2 -20.87 -50.39 24.34
N LYS A 3 -21.51 -49.57 23.52
CA LYS A 3 -20.90 -48.80 22.44
C LYS A 3 -20.18 -47.60 23.07
N VAL A 4 -18.86 -47.51 22.94
CA VAL A 4 -18.13 -46.30 23.31
C VAL A 4 -17.77 -45.59 22.01
N VAL A 5 -18.66 -44.68 21.60
CA VAL A 5 -18.44 -43.78 20.47
C VAL A 5 -17.62 -42.61 21.00
N TYR A 6 -16.31 -42.63 20.77
CA TYR A 6 -15.46 -41.46 20.99
C TYR A 6 -15.67 -40.48 19.83
N ALA A 7 -16.61 -39.56 19.99
CA ALA A 7 -16.74 -38.41 19.12
C ALA A 7 -15.61 -37.42 19.46
N LEU A 8 -14.48 -37.52 18.76
CA LEU A 8 -13.46 -36.49 18.75
C LEU A 8 -14.03 -35.27 18.02
N ALA A 9 -14.52 -34.31 18.79
CA ALA A 9 -14.91 -33.00 18.29
C ALA A 9 -13.65 -32.26 17.78
N CYS A 10 -13.51 -32.14 16.46
CA CYS A 10 -12.51 -31.28 15.83
C CYS A 10 -12.89 -29.81 16.04
N THR A 11 -12.45 -29.21 17.15
CA THR A 11 -12.59 -27.78 17.41
C THR A 11 -11.62 -27.02 16.51
N SER A 12 -12.12 -26.57 15.36
CA SER A 12 -11.34 -25.77 14.41
C SER A 12 -11.15 -24.36 14.98
N ILE A 13 -9.95 -24.03 15.44
CA ILE A 13 -9.59 -22.66 15.83
C ILE A 13 -9.46 -21.83 14.55
N VAL A 14 -10.49 -21.03 14.26
CA VAL A 14 -10.44 -20.04 13.18
C VAL A 14 -9.59 -18.88 13.69
N ILE A 15 -8.33 -18.81 13.25
CA ILE A 15 -7.48 -17.65 13.47
C ILE A 15 -7.95 -16.57 12.50
N CYS A 16 -8.72 -15.60 13.00
CA CYS A 16 -9.02 -14.39 12.25
C CYS A 16 -7.73 -13.59 12.09
N ALA A 17 -7.10 -13.65 10.92
CA ALA A 17 -6.03 -12.72 10.57
C ALA A 17 -6.65 -11.32 10.44
N ASN A 18 -6.34 -10.44 11.38
CA ASN A 18 -6.66 -9.03 11.23
C ASN A 18 -5.86 -8.50 10.04
N VAL A 19 -6.52 -8.29 8.90
CA VAL A 19 -5.95 -7.55 7.77
C VAL A 19 -5.85 -6.09 8.21
N LEU A 20 -4.69 -5.73 8.77
CA LEU A 20 -4.32 -4.35 8.99
C LEU A 20 -3.96 -3.77 7.62
N ALA A 21 -4.62 -2.68 7.21
CA ALA A 21 -4.24 -1.94 6.00
C ALA A 21 -2.77 -1.53 6.10
N SER A 22 -1.99 -1.75 5.04
CA SER A 22 -0.57 -1.45 5.07
C SER A 22 -0.34 0.06 5.14
N GLN A 23 0.50 0.48 6.08
CA GLN A 23 0.79 1.88 6.33
C GLN A 23 2.15 2.27 5.74
N PRO A 24 2.33 3.52 5.27
CA PRO A 24 3.61 3.99 4.81
C PRO A 24 4.58 4.13 6.00
N THR A 25 5.75 3.50 5.91
CA THR A 25 6.80 3.55 6.92
C THR A 25 7.93 4.51 6.55
N HIS A 26 8.24 4.61 5.25
CA HIS A 26 9.30 5.48 4.75
C HIS A 26 8.98 5.98 3.35
N ILE A 27 9.43 7.19 3.02
CA ILE A 27 9.29 7.78 1.67
C ILE A 27 10.67 8.24 1.21
N ASP A 28 11.24 7.52 0.25
CA ASP A 28 12.56 7.79 -0.31
C ASP A 28 12.44 8.52 -1.65
N PHE A 29 13.24 9.57 -1.84
CA PHE A 29 13.39 10.16 -3.18
C PHE A 29 14.13 9.19 -4.10
N SER A 30 13.61 8.97 -5.31
CA SER A 30 14.21 8.07 -6.30
C SER A 30 14.92 8.83 -7.41
N LYS A 31 14.20 9.62 -8.20
CA LYS A 31 14.74 10.31 -9.38
C LYS A 31 13.88 11.48 -9.79
N LYS A 32 14.45 12.39 -10.60
CA LYS A 32 13.67 13.35 -11.40
C LYS A 32 13.39 12.72 -12.77
N SER A 33 12.22 13.00 -13.32
CA SER A 33 11.79 12.51 -14.62
C SER A 33 11.01 13.60 -15.34
N GLU A 34 10.80 13.42 -16.63
CA GLU A 34 10.14 14.39 -17.49
C GLU A 34 9.16 13.67 -18.42
N THR A 35 7.98 14.24 -18.62
CA THR A 35 7.01 13.70 -19.57
C THR A 35 7.45 14.02 -21.00
N LEU A 36 6.86 13.34 -21.99
CA LEU A 36 7.07 13.65 -23.41
C LEU A 36 6.70 15.09 -23.80
N LEU A 37 5.89 15.76 -22.97
CA LEU A 37 5.47 17.16 -23.13
C LEU A 37 6.39 18.15 -22.40
N GLY A 38 7.51 17.69 -21.83
CA GLY A 38 8.47 18.52 -21.11
C GLY A 38 8.10 18.84 -19.65
N THR A 39 7.06 18.22 -19.11
CA THR A 39 6.63 18.47 -17.73
C THR A 39 7.51 17.67 -16.76
N LYS A 40 8.27 18.38 -15.93
CA LYS A 40 9.14 17.76 -14.92
C LYS A 40 8.33 17.25 -13.73
N TYR A 41 8.67 16.06 -13.27
CA TYR A 41 8.13 15.45 -12.07
C TYR A 41 9.22 14.71 -11.29
N SER A 42 8.96 14.43 -10.02
CA SER A 42 9.88 13.68 -9.16
C SER A 42 9.24 12.36 -8.77
N VAL A 43 10.02 11.30 -8.76
CA VAL A 43 9.61 9.94 -8.40
C VAL A 43 10.10 9.63 -7.00
N TYR A 44 9.23 9.07 -6.19
CA TYR A 44 9.48 8.67 -4.81
C TYR A 44 9.05 7.22 -4.60
N ILE A 45 9.78 6.49 -3.77
CA ILE A 45 9.46 5.12 -3.38
C ILE A 45 8.97 5.13 -1.93
N VAL A 46 7.73 4.72 -1.75
CA VAL A 46 7.09 4.51 -0.46
C VAL A 46 7.32 3.07 -0.04
N ARG A 47 7.85 2.86 1.16
CA ARG A 47 7.92 1.54 1.79
C ARG A 47 6.69 1.38 2.67
N CYS A 48 5.97 0.30 2.48
CA CYS A 48 4.77 0.00 3.25
C CYS A 48 5.10 -0.99 4.38
N SER A 49 4.28 -1.05 5.41
CA SER A 49 4.48 -1.90 6.60
C SER A 49 4.38 -3.41 6.29
N ASP A 50 3.81 -3.76 5.15
CA ASP A 50 3.77 -5.12 4.59
C ASP A 50 5.08 -5.53 3.89
N GLY A 51 6.08 -4.62 3.85
CA GLY A 51 7.35 -4.83 3.17
C GLY A 51 7.32 -4.51 1.68
N THR A 52 6.16 -4.16 1.12
CA THR A 52 6.03 -3.77 -0.29
C THR A 52 6.60 -2.37 -0.52
N ARG A 53 6.98 -2.10 -1.77
CA ARG A 53 7.46 -0.81 -2.22
C ARG A 53 6.54 -0.28 -3.32
N ARG A 54 6.08 0.94 -3.15
CA ARG A 54 5.13 1.61 -4.05
C ARG A 54 5.74 2.88 -4.59
N GLU A 55 5.40 3.23 -5.83
CA GLU A 55 5.87 4.47 -6.43
C GLU A 55 4.80 5.57 -6.26
N ILE A 56 5.23 6.75 -5.82
CA ILE A 56 4.43 7.97 -5.90
C ILE A 56 5.20 9.04 -6.69
N THR A 57 4.49 9.87 -7.42
CA THR A 57 5.07 10.95 -8.22
C THR A 57 4.64 12.31 -7.70
N ALA A 58 5.60 13.25 -7.61
CA ALA A 58 5.37 14.62 -7.23
C ALA A 58 5.47 15.54 -8.46
N TRP A 59 4.45 16.37 -8.65
CA TRP A 59 4.23 17.27 -9.75
C TRP A 59 4.12 18.71 -9.22
N ASN A 60 4.19 19.69 -10.12
CA ASN A 60 3.97 21.11 -9.81
C ASN A 60 4.72 21.55 -8.54
N GLU A 61 6.04 21.34 -8.51
CA GLU A 61 6.87 21.71 -7.35
C GLU A 61 6.47 21.03 -6.02
N LYS A 62 5.95 19.79 -6.08
CA LYS A 62 5.48 18.99 -4.93
C LYS A 62 4.16 19.49 -4.31
N THR A 63 3.39 20.28 -5.06
CA THR A 63 2.01 20.62 -4.68
C THR A 63 1.01 19.54 -5.05
N LYS A 64 1.37 18.64 -5.97
CA LYS A 64 0.50 17.55 -6.43
C LYS A 64 1.23 16.22 -6.37
N TRP A 65 0.64 15.26 -5.68
CA TRP A 65 1.19 13.92 -5.42
C TRP A 65 0.28 12.86 -5.99
N CYS A 66 0.80 11.93 -6.77
CA CYS A 66 0.01 10.91 -7.44
C CYS A 66 0.55 9.50 -7.14
N VAL A 67 -0.34 8.53 -6.98
CA VAL A 67 0.04 7.11 -6.84
C VAL A 67 0.37 6.56 -8.23
N GLY A 68 1.63 6.16 -8.43
CA GLY A 68 2.15 5.79 -9.75
C GLY A 68 2.05 6.94 -10.75
N ASN A 69 1.16 6.81 -11.74
CA ASN A 69 0.94 7.81 -12.79
C ASN A 69 -0.12 8.86 -12.40
N SER A 70 -0.21 9.94 -13.18
CA SER A 70 -0.93 11.20 -12.89
C SER A 70 -2.45 11.12 -12.73
N ARG A 71 -3.04 9.93 -12.53
CA ARG A 71 -4.49 9.72 -12.45
C ARG A 71 -5.05 9.84 -11.03
N ASN A 72 -4.37 9.28 -10.03
CA ASN A 72 -4.84 9.26 -8.65
C ASN A 72 -4.02 10.20 -7.79
N CYS A 73 -4.37 11.49 -7.84
CA CYS A 73 -3.60 12.54 -7.20
C CYS A 73 -4.31 13.14 -5.96
N THR A 74 -3.50 13.70 -5.07
CA THR A 74 -3.88 14.50 -3.91
C THR A 74 -2.85 15.62 -3.78
N ASP A 75 -3.18 16.65 -3.01
CA ASP A 75 -2.27 17.75 -2.71
C ASP A 75 -1.33 17.41 -1.53
N ASN A 76 -1.53 16.26 -0.86
CA ASN A 76 -0.76 15.85 0.31
C ASN A 76 0.11 14.60 0.04
N GLN A 77 1.41 14.71 0.33
CA GLN A 77 2.39 13.62 0.19
C GLN A 77 2.04 12.37 0.99
N LEU A 78 1.69 12.54 2.28
CA LEU A 78 1.41 11.43 3.18
C LEU A 78 0.13 10.71 2.76
N GLU A 79 -0.88 11.47 2.32
CA GLU A 79 -2.11 10.89 1.82
C GLU A 79 -1.87 10.09 0.53
N ALA A 80 -1.02 10.57 -0.37
CA ALA A 80 -0.64 9.79 -1.56
C ALA A 80 0.09 8.49 -1.16
N ALA A 81 0.99 8.55 -0.18
CA ALA A 81 1.70 7.38 0.32
C ALA A 81 0.76 6.38 1.02
N GLN A 82 -0.19 6.85 1.81
CA GLN A 82 -1.23 6.02 2.43
C GLN A 82 -2.10 5.35 1.38
N ARG A 83 -2.57 6.09 0.37
CA ARG A 83 -3.33 5.53 -0.75
C ARG A 83 -2.52 4.50 -1.53
N ALA A 84 -1.21 4.73 -1.70
CA ALA A 84 -0.33 3.79 -2.38
C ALA A 84 -0.18 2.46 -1.64
N CYS A 85 -0.09 2.49 -0.31
CA CYS A 85 -0.03 1.27 0.50
C CYS A 85 -1.41 0.59 0.64
N SER A 86 -2.47 1.37 0.88
CA SER A 86 -3.84 0.83 1.03
C SER A 86 -4.47 0.27 -0.24
N ALA A 87 -3.93 0.57 -1.43
CA ALA A 87 -4.49 0.11 -2.70
C ALA A 87 -4.31 -1.40 -2.97
N GLU A 88 -3.57 -2.14 -2.14
CA GLU A 88 -3.41 -3.60 -2.28
C GLU A 88 -3.86 -4.40 -1.05
N SER A 89 -5.12 -4.22 -0.69
CA SER A 89 -5.82 -5.16 0.18
C SER A 89 -7.15 -5.65 -0.43
N SER A 90 -7.21 -5.85 -1.76
CA SER A 90 -8.41 -6.39 -2.44
C SER A 90 -8.04 -7.43 -3.48
#